data_AF-A0A653J0I8-F1
#
_entry.id   AF-A0A653J0I8-F1
#
_cell.length_a   1.000
_cell.length_b   1.000
_cell.length_c   1.000
_cell.angle_alpha   90.00
_cell.angle_beta   90.00
_cell.angle_gamma   90.00
#
_symmetry.space_group_name_H-M   'P 1'
#
loop_
_entity.id
_entity.type
_entity.pdbx_description
1 polymer ?
#
loop_
_entity_poly.entity_id
_entity_poly.type
_entity_poly.pdbx_seq_one_letter_code
_entity_poly.pdbx_strand_id
1 'polypeptide(L)'
;MLVAHQARLIGENGDQGDRFDTAPGLDQQDIFAAGPWPLIYGFSQTFRSSINQYADLWQSSISHFSPAEQMGHDRRIAFIAANMGEVRLLDSELVLYRQHSNNLFGGSHSKLEVAYRDRSTLNARRKKQALLIARAAEDRTLILESLLSSGVMVPATYLNRFRSFLRIAKHRANVYSPLPRRTKLAAIGKLVCLRAYGRSNRWRFPPSYLLDDLRNAVS
;
A
#
# COMPACT_ATOMS: atom_id res chain seq x y z
N MET A 1 -1.09 -18.34 -10.71
CA MET A 1 0.09 -17.61 -11.21
C MET A 1 -0.39 -16.33 -11.85
N LEU A 2 0.27 -15.22 -11.57
CA LEU A 2 0.16 -13.91 -12.18
C LEU A 2 1.44 -13.62 -12.96
N VAL A 3 1.30 -13.11 -14.16
CA VAL A 3 2.37 -12.52 -14.96
C VAL A 3 1.99 -11.07 -15.21
N ALA A 4 2.92 -10.16 -14.99
CA ALA A 4 2.76 -8.76 -15.32
C ALA A 4 3.83 -8.34 -16.33
N HIS A 5 3.51 -7.47 -17.27
CA HIS A 5 4.46 -6.92 -18.24
C HIS A 5 4.47 -5.40 -18.18
N GLN A 6 5.47 -4.77 -18.80
CA GLN A 6 5.55 -3.31 -18.88
C GLN A 6 4.65 -2.78 -20.00
N ALA A 7 4.51 -1.46 -20.04
CA ALA A 7 3.74 -0.79 -21.08
C ALA A 7 4.48 0.44 -21.59
N ARG A 8 4.09 0.91 -22.77
CA ARG A 8 4.55 2.19 -23.31
C ARG A 8 3.42 3.19 -23.28
N LEU A 9 3.66 4.38 -22.77
CA LEU A 9 2.67 5.45 -22.81
C LEU A 9 2.50 5.90 -24.25
N ILE A 10 1.28 6.21 -24.65
CA ILE A 10 1.01 6.90 -25.90
C ILE A 10 0.11 8.11 -25.64
N GLY A 11 0.39 9.19 -26.37
CA GLY A 11 -0.42 10.39 -26.35
C GLY A 11 -1.80 10.17 -26.97
N GLU A 12 -2.66 11.19 -26.87
CA GLU A 12 -4.01 11.12 -27.44
C GLU A 12 -3.98 10.86 -28.95
N ASN A 13 -2.97 11.35 -29.66
CA ASN A 13 -2.78 11.21 -31.10
C ASN A 13 -1.99 9.96 -31.51
N GLY A 14 -1.64 9.09 -30.55
CA GLY A 14 -0.84 7.88 -30.81
C GLY A 14 0.67 8.09 -30.82
N ASP A 15 1.14 9.32 -30.55
CA ASP A 15 2.56 9.62 -30.38
C ASP A 15 3.15 8.76 -29.25
N GLN A 16 4.32 8.17 -29.49
CA GLN A 16 5.01 7.32 -28.52
C GLN A 16 5.54 8.19 -27.37
N GLY A 17 5.19 7.81 -26.15
CA GLY A 17 5.69 8.40 -24.91
C GLY A 17 6.67 7.47 -24.20
N ASP A 18 6.91 7.78 -22.93
CA ASP A 18 7.86 7.05 -22.09
C ASP A 18 7.40 5.63 -21.75
N ARG A 19 8.37 4.82 -21.34
CA ARG A 19 8.10 3.53 -20.70
C ARG A 19 7.30 3.74 -19.40
N PHE A 20 6.25 2.97 -19.23
CA PHE A 20 5.43 2.96 -18.03
C PHE A 20 5.76 1.75 -17.16
N ASP A 21 6.25 2.02 -15.95
CA ASP A 21 6.43 1.00 -14.92
C ASP A 21 5.07 0.57 -14.37
N THR A 22 4.59 -0.60 -14.81
CA THR A 22 3.28 -1.15 -14.45
C THR A 22 3.29 -1.88 -13.10
N ALA A 23 4.46 -1.99 -12.48
CA ALA A 23 4.68 -2.72 -11.23
C ALA A 23 5.57 -1.90 -10.29
N PRO A 24 5.25 -0.61 -10.03
CA PRO A 24 6.21 0.31 -9.47
C PRO A 24 6.70 -0.13 -8.11
N GLY A 25 8.02 -0.20 -7.98
CA GLY A 25 8.72 -0.60 -6.76
C GLY A 25 8.59 -2.07 -6.38
N LEU A 26 8.03 -2.93 -7.25
CA LEU A 26 8.10 -4.38 -7.10
C LEU A 26 9.45 -4.89 -7.59
N ASP A 27 10.08 -5.75 -6.80
CA ASP A 27 11.26 -6.51 -7.19
C ASP A 27 10.82 -7.88 -7.70
N GLN A 28 11.42 -8.36 -8.80
CA GLN A 28 11.20 -9.71 -9.33
C GLN A 28 11.57 -10.81 -8.32
N GLN A 29 12.50 -10.52 -7.40
CA GLN A 29 13.03 -11.47 -6.43
C GLN A 29 12.31 -11.41 -5.07
N ASP A 30 11.79 -10.24 -4.68
CA ASP A 30 10.96 -10.07 -3.47
C ASP A 30 9.85 -9.03 -3.70
N ILE A 31 8.71 -9.51 -4.18
CA ILE A 31 7.51 -8.70 -4.45
C ILE A 31 7.00 -8.01 -3.19
N PHE A 32 7.29 -8.56 -2.01
CA PHE A 32 6.94 -7.95 -0.75
C PHE A 32 8.01 -7.01 -0.21
N ALA A 33 9.21 -6.93 -0.76
CA ALA A 33 10.16 -5.84 -0.42
C ALA A 33 9.51 -4.47 -0.71
N ALA A 34 8.62 -4.44 -1.70
CA ALA A 34 7.87 -3.29 -2.12
C ALA A 34 6.79 -2.78 -1.16
N GLY A 35 6.47 -3.49 -0.07
CA GLY A 35 5.51 -3.01 0.92
C GLY A 35 4.27 -3.84 1.16
N PRO A 36 3.41 -3.36 2.08
CA PRO A 36 2.10 -3.94 2.35
C PRO A 36 1.10 -3.73 1.21
N TRP A 37 1.39 -2.80 0.29
CA TRP A 37 0.47 -2.35 -0.76
C TRP A 37 1.05 -2.56 -2.16
N PRO A 38 1.28 -3.81 -2.60
CA PRO A 38 1.72 -4.05 -3.96
C PRO A 38 0.72 -3.43 -4.96
N LEU A 39 1.25 -2.84 -6.02
CA LEU A 39 0.48 -2.31 -7.14
C LEU A 39 1.04 -2.95 -8.40
N ILE A 40 0.17 -3.64 -9.12
CA ILE A 40 0.38 -4.03 -10.51
C ILE A 40 -0.85 -3.53 -11.24
N TYR A 41 -0.69 -2.78 -12.32
CA TYR A 41 -1.85 -2.23 -13.03
C TYR A 41 -2.62 -3.33 -13.75
N GLY A 42 -3.95 -3.35 -13.60
CA GLY A 42 -4.80 -4.46 -14.07
C GLY A 42 -4.65 -4.80 -15.56
N PHE A 43 -4.49 -3.78 -16.42
CA PHE A 43 -4.36 -3.99 -17.87
C PHE A 43 -3.07 -4.73 -18.26
N SER A 44 -2.07 -4.77 -17.38
CA SER A 44 -0.81 -5.47 -17.64
C SER A 44 -0.76 -6.85 -16.99
N GLN A 45 -1.85 -7.28 -16.35
CA GLN A 45 -1.93 -8.55 -15.63
C GLN A 45 -2.50 -9.67 -16.50
N THR A 46 -1.82 -10.81 -16.52
CA THR A 46 -2.38 -12.09 -16.95
C THR A 46 -2.29 -13.06 -15.78
N PHE A 47 -3.37 -13.75 -15.43
CA PHE A 47 -3.35 -14.67 -14.30
C PHE A 47 -4.18 -15.93 -14.52
N ARG A 48 -3.82 -16.99 -13.79
CA ARG A 48 -4.57 -18.25 -13.76
C ARG A 48 -5.93 -18.02 -13.12
N SER A 49 -6.97 -18.59 -13.73
CA SER A 49 -8.34 -18.54 -13.22
C SER A 49 -8.49 -19.08 -11.80
N SER A 50 -7.60 -19.98 -11.35
CA SER A 50 -7.58 -20.50 -9.98
C SER A 50 -7.47 -19.40 -8.91
N ILE A 51 -6.95 -18.21 -9.23
CA ILE A 51 -6.93 -17.07 -8.29
C ILE A 51 -8.36 -16.58 -8.00
N ASN A 52 -9.29 -16.71 -8.95
CA ASN A 52 -10.67 -16.25 -8.79
C ASN A 52 -11.47 -17.08 -7.79
N GLN A 53 -11.02 -18.28 -7.41
CA GLN A 53 -11.70 -19.06 -6.36
C GLN A 53 -11.67 -18.36 -4.99
N TYR A 54 -10.83 -17.33 -4.84
CA TYR A 54 -10.73 -16.49 -3.64
C TYR A 54 -11.41 -15.13 -3.80
N ALA A 55 -12.27 -14.97 -4.81
CA ALA A 55 -12.95 -13.69 -5.07
C ALA A 55 -13.79 -13.21 -3.89
N ASP A 56 -14.35 -14.12 -3.09
CA ASP A 56 -15.17 -13.77 -1.92
C ASP A 56 -14.37 -13.05 -0.82
N LEU A 57 -13.07 -13.33 -0.72
CA LEU A 57 -12.15 -12.63 0.20
C LEU A 57 -11.97 -11.15 -0.18
N TRP A 58 -12.41 -10.74 -1.37
CA TRP A 58 -12.42 -9.34 -1.78
C TRP A 58 -13.50 -8.54 -1.08
N GLN A 59 -14.67 -9.15 -0.85
CA GLN A 59 -15.83 -8.44 -0.32
C GLN A 59 -15.57 -7.91 1.09
N SER A 60 -14.72 -8.61 1.84
CA SER A 60 -14.25 -8.23 3.17
C SER A 60 -13.04 -7.29 3.17
N SER A 61 -12.54 -6.89 2.01
CA SER A 61 -11.35 -6.06 1.89
C SER A 61 -11.69 -4.57 1.78
N ILE A 62 -11.01 -3.72 2.54
CA ILE A 62 -11.06 -2.27 2.30
C ILE A 62 -9.87 -1.74 1.50
N SER A 63 -10.08 -0.59 0.87
CA SER A 63 -9.03 0.26 0.32
C SER A 63 -8.28 1.01 1.42
N HIS A 64 -6.97 1.16 1.27
CA HIS A 64 -6.14 1.98 2.16
C HIS A 64 -6.16 3.48 1.78
N PHE A 65 -6.88 3.84 0.72
CA PHE A 65 -7.11 5.22 0.27
C PHE A 65 -8.49 5.75 0.69
N SER A 66 -9.52 4.89 0.67
CA SER A 66 -10.90 5.25 0.99
C SER A 66 -11.56 4.15 1.82
N PRO A 67 -12.15 4.47 2.99
CA PRO A 67 -12.87 3.47 3.80
C PRO A 67 -14.18 3.00 3.18
N ALA A 68 -14.72 3.76 2.21
CA ALA A 68 -16.00 3.45 1.54
C ALA A 68 -15.81 2.52 0.34
N GLU A 69 -14.56 2.23 -0.03
CA GLU A 69 -14.23 1.45 -1.22
C GLU A 69 -13.56 0.14 -0.82
N GLN A 70 -13.83 -0.88 -1.61
CA GLN A 70 -13.06 -2.11 -1.56
C GLN A 70 -11.65 -1.89 -2.12
N MET A 71 -10.74 -2.82 -1.85
CA MET A 71 -9.45 -2.84 -2.52
C MET A 71 -9.65 -2.81 -4.05
N GLY A 72 -8.82 -2.08 -4.80
CA GLY A 72 -8.84 -2.17 -6.26
C GLY A 72 -8.72 -3.62 -6.73
N HIS A 73 -9.47 -4.01 -7.77
CA HIS A 73 -9.51 -5.38 -8.27
C HIS A 73 -8.12 -5.87 -8.72
N ASP A 74 -7.33 -4.98 -9.32
CA ASP A 74 -5.94 -5.20 -9.73
C ASP A 74 -5.01 -5.43 -8.54
N ARG A 75 -5.15 -4.64 -7.47
CA ARG A 75 -4.43 -4.80 -6.21
C ARG A 75 -4.81 -6.09 -5.50
N ARG A 76 -6.07 -6.52 -5.59
CA ARG A 76 -6.52 -7.80 -5.04
C ARG A 76 -5.77 -8.96 -5.69
N ILE A 77 -5.81 -9.02 -7.02
CA ILE A 77 -5.17 -10.11 -7.76
C ILE A 77 -3.66 -10.11 -7.47
N ALA A 78 -3.01 -8.95 -7.51
CA ALA A 78 -1.61 -8.81 -7.16
C ALA A 78 -1.32 -9.30 -5.72
N PHE A 79 -2.17 -8.92 -4.76
CA PHE A 79 -2.01 -9.33 -3.36
C PHE A 79 -2.14 -10.85 -3.18
N ILE A 80 -3.20 -11.47 -3.71
CA ILE A 80 -3.41 -12.92 -3.58
C ILE A 80 -2.29 -13.69 -4.27
N ALA A 81 -1.97 -13.34 -5.52
CA ALA A 81 -0.92 -13.98 -6.29
C ALA A 81 0.45 -13.87 -5.61
N ALA A 82 0.79 -12.70 -5.06
CA ALA A 82 2.04 -12.49 -4.37
C ALA A 82 2.15 -13.42 -3.15
N ASN A 83 1.08 -13.57 -2.37
CA ASN A 83 1.10 -14.39 -1.16
C ASN A 83 1.13 -15.90 -1.44
N MET A 84 0.74 -16.31 -2.64
CA MET A 84 0.92 -17.68 -3.16
C MET A 84 2.32 -17.93 -3.75
N GLY A 85 3.20 -16.91 -3.79
CA GLY A 85 4.53 -17.01 -4.41
C GLY A 85 4.49 -17.06 -5.95
N GLU A 86 3.40 -16.59 -6.53
CA GLU A 86 2.97 -16.96 -7.88
C GLU A 86 3.03 -15.80 -8.86
N VAL A 87 3.96 -14.85 -8.71
CA VAL A 87 4.03 -13.65 -9.56
C VAL A 87 5.34 -13.59 -10.34
N ARG A 88 5.25 -13.25 -11.62
CA ARG A 88 6.39 -12.98 -12.51
C ARG A 88 6.23 -11.62 -13.16
N LEU A 89 7.31 -10.84 -13.19
CA LEU A 89 7.36 -9.58 -13.93
C LEU A 89 8.18 -9.79 -15.19
N LEU A 90 7.64 -9.39 -16.34
CA LEU A 90 8.31 -9.35 -17.63
C LEU A 90 8.75 -7.92 -17.90
N ASP A 91 10.02 -7.73 -18.29
CA ASP A 91 10.54 -6.39 -18.59
C ASP A 91 10.08 -5.84 -19.95
N SER A 92 9.31 -6.62 -20.71
CA SER A 92 8.85 -6.30 -22.05
C SER A 92 7.63 -5.36 -22.05
N GLU A 93 7.64 -4.38 -22.94
CA GLU A 93 6.49 -3.50 -23.22
C GLU A 93 5.52 -4.19 -24.19
N LEU A 94 4.53 -4.90 -23.66
CA LEU A 94 3.60 -5.69 -24.50
C LEU A 94 2.33 -4.93 -24.92
N VAL A 95 2.12 -3.73 -24.37
CA VAL A 95 0.92 -2.92 -24.65
C VAL A 95 1.25 -1.44 -24.72
N LEU A 96 0.44 -0.72 -25.47
CA LEU A 96 0.42 0.75 -25.50
C LEU A 96 -0.70 1.24 -24.58
N TYR A 97 -0.37 2.11 -23.63
CA TYR A 97 -1.31 2.69 -22.68
C TYR A 97 -1.58 4.15 -23.04
N ARG A 98 -2.78 4.42 -23.54
CA ARG A 98 -3.19 5.79 -23.92
C ARG A 98 -3.43 6.63 -22.68
N GLN A 99 -2.73 7.77 -22.60
CA GLN A 99 -2.99 8.76 -21.57
C GLN A 99 -4.11 9.70 -22.01
N HIS A 100 -5.10 9.87 -21.15
CA HIS A 100 -6.10 10.93 -21.28
C HIS A 100 -5.70 12.10 -20.39
N SER A 101 -6.10 13.32 -20.75
CA SER A 101 -5.80 14.55 -19.99
C SER A 101 -6.18 14.49 -18.50
N ASN A 102 -7.20 13.68 -18.15
CA ASN A 102 -7.63 13.46 -16.77
C ASN A 102 -6.86 12.35 -16.01
N ASN A 103 -5.99 11.58 -16.69
CA ASN A 103 -5.21 10.45 -16.14
C ASN A 103 -3.74 10.53 -16.56
N LEU A 104 -3.15 11.73 -16.49
CA LEU A 104 -1.72 11.95 -16.74
C LEU A 104 -0.88 11.29 -15.64
N PHE A 105 -0.32 10.11 -15.93
CA PHE A 105 0.74 9.51 -15.12
C PHE A 105 2.07 10.21 -15.43
N GLY A 106 2.77 10.68 -14.39
CA GLY A 106 4.06 11.37 -14.53
C GLY A 106 3.97 12.90 -14.65
N GLY A 107 2.77 13.48 -14.73
CA GLY A 107 2.58 14.94 -14.69
C GLY A 107 2.93 15.50 -13.31
N SER A 108 3.83 16.48 -13.24
CA SER A 108 4.06 17.21 -12.00
C SER A 108 2.80 18.00 -11.66
N HIS A 109 2.01 17.52 -10.70
CA HIS A 109 1.06 18.41 -10.04
C HIS A 109 1.87 19.54 -9.40
N SER A 110 1.68 20.76 -9.89
CA SER A 110 2.27 21.96 -9.31
C SER A 110 1.96 21.97 -7.81
N LYS A 111 3.00 21.88 -6.99
CA LYS A 111 2.90 21.92 -5.53
C LYS A 111 2.58 23.33 -5.03
N LEU A 112 1.46 23.89 -5.45
CA LEU A 112 0.99 25.19 -5.00
C LEU A 112 -0.45 25.05 -4.50
N GLU A 113 -0.56 24.49 -3.30
CA GLU A 113 -1.62 24.86 -2.37
C GLU A 113 -1.22 24.47 -0.94
N VAL A 114 -0.32 25.24 -0.34
CA VAL A 114 -0.14 25.23 1.11
C VAL A 114 -1.05 26.33 1.67
N ALA A 115 -2.35 26.04 1.72
CA ALA A 115 -3.24 26.77 2.61
C ALA A 115 -2.75 26.53 4.05
N TYR A 116 -2.66 27.59 4.86
CA TYR A 116 -2.47 27.52 6.30
C TYR A 116 -3.53 26.59 6.90
N ARG A 117 -3.20 25.31 7.08
CA ARG A 117 -4.10 24.33 7.70
C ARG A 117 -3.88 24.36 9.19
N ASP A 118 -4.93 24.67 9.94
CA ASP A 118 -4.96 24.50 11.40
C ASP A 118 -4.44 23.09 11.76
N ARG A 119 -3.52 23.04 12.72
CA ARG A 119 -2.86 21.82 13.21
C ARG A 119 -3.87 20.79 13.68
N SER A 120 -5.00 21.21 14.24
CA SER A 120 -6.08 20.31 14.68
C SER A 120 -6.63 19.51 13.47
N THR A 121 -6.86 20.18 12.34
CA THR A 121 -7.39 19.58 11.11
C THR A 121 -6.37 18.66 10.45
N LEU A 122 -5.08 19.03 10.47
CA LEU A 122 -4.01 18.18 9.97
C LEU A 122 -3.88 16.90 10.80
N ASN A 123 -3.95 17.01 12.12
CA ASN A 123 -3.90 15.86 13.02
C ASN A 123 -5.10 14.94 12.85
N ALA A 124 -6.31 15.50 12.70
CA ALA A 124 -7.51 14.73 12.41
C ALA A 124 -7.36 13.93 11.10
N ARG A 125 -6.81 14.56 10.04
CA ARG A 125 -6.51 13.88 8.77
C ARG A 125 -5.47 12.77 8.93
N ARG A 126 -4.37 13.05 9.63
CA ARG A 126 -3.30 12.07 9.90
C ARG A 126 -3.81 10.89 10.74
N LYS A 127 -4.64 11.15 11.75
CA LYS A 127 -5.34 10.14 12.54
C LYS A 127 -6.24 9.28 11.65
N LYS A 128 -7.11 9.89 10.85
CA LYS A 128 -8.02 9.19 9.94
C LYS A 128 -7.23 8.28 8.99
N GLN A 129 -6.15 8.79 8.41
CA GLN A 129 -5.27 8.02 7.54
C GLN A 129 -4.59 6.85 8.26
N ALA A 130 -4.07 7.07 9.47
CA ALA A 130 -3.42 6.02 10.26
C ALA A 130 -4.40 4.91 10.66
N LEU A 131 -5.64 5.28 11.03
CA LEU A 131 -6.72 4.32 11.31
C LEU A 131 -7.12 3.53 10.07
N LEU A 132 -7.23 4.19 8.92
CA LEU A 132 -7.55 3.53 7.65
C LEU A 132 -6.47 2.52 7.26
N ILE A 133 -5.20 2.90 7.37
CA ILE A 133 -4.04 2.01 7.15
C ILE A 133 -4.09 0.82 8.12
N ALA A 134 -4.38 1.06 9.39
CA ALA A 134 -4.49 0.00 10.39
C ALA A 134 -5.61 -0.98 10.03
N ARG A 135 -6.78 -0.47 9.64
CA ARG A 135 -7.91 -1.32 9.25
C ARG A 135 -7.60 -2.12 7.98
N ALA A 136 -7.01 -1.49 6.96
CA ALA A 136 -6.60 -2.20 5.75
C ALA A 136 -5.56 -3.30 6.05
N ALA A 137 -4.61 -3.05 6.96
CA ALA A 137 -3.64 -4.06 7.38
C ALA A 137 -4.28 -5.22 8.18
N GLU A 138 -5.31 -4.93 8.97
CA GLU A 138 -6.12 -5.92 9.67
C GLU A 138 -6.85 -6.82 8.68
N ASP A 139 -7.55 -6.24 7.71
CA ASP A 139 -8.24 -7.00 6.65
C ASP A 139 -7.26 -7.87 5.86
N ARG A 140 -6.07 -7.36 5.50
CA ARG A 140 -5.05 -8.19 4.83
C ARG A 140 -4.57 -9.33 5.71
N THR A 141 -4.45 -9.13 7.01
CA THR A 141 -4.09 -10.21 7.95
C THR A 141 -5.17 -11.30 7.94
N LEU A 142 -6.45 -10.90 8.00
CA LEU A 142 -7.58 -11.83 7.96
C LEU A 142 -7.65 -12.61 6.65
N ILE A 143 -7.45 -11.95 5.51
CA ILE A 143 -7.41 -12.62 4.20
C ILE A 143 -6.30 -13.68 4.16
N LEU A 144 -5.11 -13.38 4.69
CA LEU A 144 -4.01 -14.35 4.73
C LEU A 144 -4.31 -15.54 5.65
N GLU A 145 -4.97 -15.30 6.78
CA GLU A 145 -5.43 -16.34 7.68
C GLU A 145 -6.48 -17.23 7.00
N SER A 146 -7.44 -16.64 6.28
CA SER A 146 -8.43 -17.39 5.50
C SER A 146 -7.77 -18.24 4.40
N LEU A 147 -6.79 -17.68 3.67
CA LEU A 147 -6.04 -18.43 2.65
C LEU A 147 -5.33 -19.65 3.26
N LEU A 148 -4.66 -19.47 4.41
CA LEU A 148 -4.02 -20.57 5.15
C LEU A 148 -5.04 -21.64 5.57
N SER A 149 -6.20 -21.23 6.10
CA SER A 149 -7.28 -22.16 6.48
C SER A 149 -7.85 -22.93 5.29
N SER A 150 -7.82 -22.36 4.08
CA SER A 150 -8.20 -23.02 2.83
C SER A 150 -7.10 -23.90 2.22
N GLY A 151 -6.00 -24.15 2.93
CA GLY A 151 -4.91 -25.01 2.47
C GLY A 151 -3.93 -24.32 1.51
N VAL A 152 -4.03 -23.01 1.32
CA VAL A 152 -3.05 -22.25 0.53
C VAL A 152 -1.78 -22.08 1.33
N MET A 153 -0.65 -22.46 0.75
CA MET A 153 0.66 -22.21 1.34
C MET A 153 0.98 -20.72 1.27
N VAL A 154 0.87 -20.03 2.42
CA VAL A 154 1.31 -18.65 2.59
C VAL A 154 2.60 -18.65 3.42
N PRO A 155 3.71 -18.06 2.95
CA PRO A 155 4.92 -17.94 3.74
C PRO A 155 4.65 -17.24 5.09
N ALA A 156 5.03 -17.89 6.20
CA ALA A 156 4.80 -17.37 7.55
C ALA A 156 5.42 -15.98 7.77
N THR A 157 6.49 -15.66 7.05
CA THR A 157 7.12 -14.34 7.04
C THR A 157 6.16 -13.23 6.60
N TYR A 158 5.22 -13.50 5.67
CA TYR A 158 4.30 -12.50 5.14
C TYR A 158 3.19 -12.15 6.13
N LEU A 159 2.56 -13.17 6.72
CA LEU A 159 1.58 -12.96 7.77
C LEU A 159 2.19 -12.20 8.95
N ASN A 160 3.43 -12.56 9.34
CA ASN A 160 4.16 -11.86 10.40
C ASN A 160 4.51 -10.41 10.04
N ARG A 161 4.82 -10.10 8.76
CA ARG A 161 5.03 -8.73 8.28
C ARG A 161 3.73 -7.92 8.41
N PHE A 162 2.59 -8.44 7.97
CA PHE A 162 1.29 -7.76 8.11
C PHE A 162 0.88 -7.55 9.57
N ARG A 163 1.01 -8.57 10.44
CA ARG A 163 0.76 -8.43 11.88
C ARG A 163 1.67 -7.37 12.52
N SER A 164 2.93 -7.32 12.11
CA SER A 164 3.87 -6.29 12.58
C SER A 164 3.48 -4.90 12.10
N PHE A 165 3.11 -4.77 10.83
CA PHE A 165 2.67 -3.52 10.24
C PHE A 165 1.35 -3.01 10.83
N LEU A 166 0.41 -3.91 11.13
CA LEU A 166 -0.83 -3.60 11.84
C LEU A 166 -0.55 -2.99 13.22
N ARG A 167 0.38 -3.58 13.99
CA ARG A 167 0.81 -3.02 15.30
C ARG A 167 1.40 -1.62 15.14
N ILE A 168 2.26 -1.43 14.14
CA ILE A 168 2.84 -0.12 13.80
C ILE A 168 1.73 0.89 13.48
N ALA A 169 0.79 0.54 12.60
CA ALA A 169 -0.30 1.44 12.20
C ALA A 169 -1.21 1.81 13.38
N LYS A 170 -1.56 0.85 14.24
CA LYS A 170 -2.36 1.08 15.47
C LYS A 170 -1.64 2.04 16.43
N HIS A 171 -0.35 1.83 16.69
CA HIS A 171 0.40 2.75 17.55
C HIS A 171 0.51 4.14 16.95
N ARG A 172 0.68 4.26 15.63
CA ARG A 172 0.74 5.56 14.97
C ARG A 172 -0.59 6.31 14.99
N ALA A 173 -1.73 5.63 14.95
CA ALA A 173 -3.03 6.26 15.14
C ALA A 173 -3.17 6.89 16.54
N ASN A 174 -2.56 6.30 17.57
CA ASN A 174 -2.56 6.86 18.92
C ASN A 174 -1.76 8.17 19.03
N VAL A 175 -0.68 8.32 18.24
CA VAL A 175 0.12 9.56 18.22
C VAL A 175 -0.76 10.76 17.85
N TYR A 176 -1.59 10.64 16.82
CA TYR A 176 -2.46 11.72 16.33
C TYR A 176 -3.83 11.79 17.02
N SER A 177 -4.08 10.94 18.00
CA SER A 177 -5.35 10.94 18.75
C SER A 177 -5.33 11.98 19.87
N PRO A 178 -6.50 12.46 20.34
CA PRO A 178 -6.60 13.39 21.47
C PRO A 178 -6.34 12.65 22.79
N LEU A 179 -5.15 12.06 22.92
CA LEU A 179 -4.70 11.29 24.09
C LEU A 179 -3.70 12.12 24.91
N PRO A 180 -3.55 11.82 26.21
CA PRO A 180 -2.53 12.46 27.04
C PRO A 180 -1.13 12.32 26.46
N ARG A 181 -0.29 13.34 26.66
CA ARG A 181 1.12 13.37 26.19
C ARG A 181 1.90 12.11 26.54
N ARG A 182 1.72 11.58 27.76
CA ARG A 182 2.38 10.32 28.20
C ARG A 182 1.99 9.14 27.30
N THR A 183 0.72 9.02 26.93
CA THR A 183 0.22 7.95 26.05
C THR A 183 0.76 8.09 24.63
N LYS A 184 0.81 9.32 24.09
CA LYS A 184 1.40 9.58 22.77
C LYS A 184 2.89 9.24 22.74
N LEU A 185 3.66 9.68 23.75
CA LEU A 185 5.08 9.37 23.86
C LEU A 185 5.32 7.87 24.04
N ALA A 186 4.50 7.18 24.83
CA ALA A 186 4.56 5.73 24.95
C ALA A 186 4.31 5.03 23.60
N ALA A 187 3.34 5.51 22.81
CA ALA A 187 3.09 5.00 21.46
C ALA A 187 4.30 5.22 20.53
N ILE A 188 4.94 6.39 20.58
CA ILE A 188 6.20 6.65 19.85
C ILE A 188 7.30 5.69 20.30
N GLY A 189 7.46 5.47 21.61
CA GLY A 189 8.39 4.49 22.15
C GLY A 189 8.15 3.09 21.57
N LYS A 190 6.89 2.65 21.50
CA LYS A 190 6.54 1.38 20.84
C LYS A 190 6.89 1.38 19.35
N LEU A 191 6.65 2.47 18.62
CA LEU A 191 7.03 2.60 17.21
C LEU A 191 8.55 2.47 17.02
N VAL A 192 9.35 3.08 17.90
CA VAL A 192 10.82 2.95 17.89
C VAL A 192 11.24 1.50 18.18
N CYS A 193 10.68 0.86 19.22
CA CYS A 193 10.96 -0.54 19.54
C CYS A 193 10.61 -1.50 18.38
N LEU A 194 9.51 -1.21 17.67
CA LEU A 194 9.08 -1.97 16.49
C LEU A 194 9.90 -1.64 15.23
N ARG A 195 10.91 -0.77 15.32
CA ARG A 195 11.73 -0.29 14.18
C ARG A 195 10.85 0.26 13.05
N ALA A 196 9.80 1.00 13.42
CA ALA A 196 8.83 1.57 12.49
C ALA A 196 9.40 2.69 11.61
N TYR A 197 10.56 3.24 11.97
CA TYR A 197 11.25 4.31 11.23
C TYR A 197 12.55 3.77 10.63
N GLY A 198 12.83 4.07 9.36
CA GLY A 198 14.07 3.64 8.71
C GLY A 198 14.17 4.10 7.27
N ARG A 199 15.19 3.62 6.53
CA ARG A 199 15.23 3.81 5.06
C ARG A 199 13.88 3.38 4.51
N SER A 200 13.28 4.26 3.70
CA SER A 200 11.91 4.13 3.19
C SER A 200 11.78 2.86 2.34
N ASN A 201 11.57 1.72 2.98
CA ASN A 201 10.85 0.61 2.40
C ASN A 201 9.38 0.80 2.81
N ARG A 202 8.43 0.39 1.97
CA ARG A 202 7.02 0.74 2.17
C ARG A 202 6.39 0.10 3.44
N TRP A 203 7.15 -0.70 4.20
CA TRP A 203 6.78 -1.26 5.51
C TRP A 203 7.12 -0.37 6.71
N ARG A 204 7.97 0.63 6.50
CA ARG A 204 8.43 1.57 7.53
C ARG A 204 8.16 2.99 7.10
N PHE A 205 8.12 3.88 8.06
CA PHE A 205 8.04 5.30 7.81
C PHE A 205 9.44 5.88 7.61
N PRO A 206 9.58 6.92 6.75
CA PRO A 206 10.83 7.66 6.64
C PRO A 206 11.28 8.19 8.01
N PRO A 207 12.60 8.36 8.26
CA PRO A 207 13.08 8.83 9.56
C PRO A 207 12.55 10.22 9.95
N SER A 208 12.26 11.08 8.96
CA SER A 208 11.65 12.39 9.16
C SER A 208 10.29 12.33 9.87
N TYR A 209 9.56 11.21 9.74
CA TYR A 209 8.26 11.05 10.38
C TYR A 209 8.37 10.92 11.89
N LEU A 210 9.51 10.48 12.43
CA LEU A 210 9.73 10.46 13.87
C LEU A 210 9.70 11.87 14.46
N LEU A 211 10.30 12.85 13.78
CA LEU A 211 10.28 14.24 14.22
C LEU A 211 8.86 14.82 14.19
N ASP A 212 8.09 14.50 13.15
CA ASP A 212 6.69 14.89 13.05
C ASP A 212 5.83 14.29 14.17
N ASP A 213 6.04 13.01 14.47
CA ASP A 213 5.32 12.29 15.52
C ASP A 213 5.68 12.85 16.92
N LEU A 214 6.96 13.14 17.17
CA LEU A 214 7.42 13.80 18.40
C LEU A 214 6.84 15.20 18.55
N ARG A 215 6.87 16.03 17.48
CA ARG A 215 6.27 17.37 17.49
C ARG A 215 4.78 17.28 17.84
N ASN A 216 4.06 16.30 17.30
CA ASN A 216 2.64 16.09 17.61
C ASN A 216 2.39 15.69 19.08
N ALA A 217 3.27 14.89 19.67
CA ALA A 217 3.10 14.41 21.02
C ALA A 217 3.30 15.51 22.09
N VAL A 218 4.06 16.55 21.78
CA VAL A 218 4.43 17.62 22.72
C VAL A 218 3.54 18.86 22.60
N SER A 219 2.79 18.99 21.50
CA SER A 219 1.72 19.99 21.35
C SER A 219 0.39 19.52 21.90
#